data_AF-A0A947QUZ8-F1
#
_entry.id   AF-A0A947QUZ8-F1
#
_cell.length_a   1.000
_cell.length_b   1.000
_cell.length_c   1.000
_cell.angle_alpha   90.00
_cell.angle_beta   90.00
_cell.angle_gamma   90.00
#
_symmetry.space_group_name_H-M   'P 1'
#
loop_
_entity.id
_entity.type
_entity.pdbx_description
1 polymer ?
#
loop_
_entity_poly.entity_id
_entity_poly.type
_entity_poly.pdbx_seq_one_letter_code
_entity_poly.pdbx_strand_id
1 'polypeptide(L)'
;MNLKDLYRDDLLAIARQPDNMGQLNDVDVIVTEYNTACGDQVTVSIKLDKSGQKVADIKWQGSGCLVSQTAMSQVSNLVMGQTLAKIEKINIEQLLETMKLQEISPARRRCAQLGLTAVKKALHQTKKYQTDKLSISIPRKIDYIFVGSDNPVKIGAVAQAISHIWPGVKVMGLAVASSIGEQPMTDQETRIGSVNRAKAVLKTGLAQMGDSQTPRSWQALGIGLEGGVFKVAKHELWSTVWVSVVDEKGELFEANGARFRLPDAIAEPILNGEEMGPVVSQLMGGADIKRTNGAIGVVTNNFVDRTEEYGAIVKMAIGLWYGQDWQKQKMSNKFKVK
;
A
#
# COMPACT_ATOMS: atom_id res chain seq x y z
N MET A 1 26.95 6.79 34.35
CA MET A 1 26.26 7.96 33.74
C MET A 1 25.82 8.85 34.87
N ASN A 2 26.38 10.06 34.98
CA ASN A 2 26.01 11.00 36.03
C ASN A 2 24.60 11.53 35.72
N LEU A 3 23.75 11.68 36.73
CA LEU A 3 22.37 12.17 36.56
C LEU A 3 22.34 13.56 35.89
N LYS A 4 23.42 14.33 36.01
CA LYS A 4 23.59 15.65 35.40
C LYS A 4 23.70 15.63 33.87
N ASP A 5 24.11 14.51 33.26
CA ASP A 5 24.30 14.43 31.80
C ASP A 5 22.98 14.18 31.04
N LEU A 6 21.95 13.67 31.72
CA LEU A 6 20.63 13.42 31.11
C LEU A 6 19.71 14.64 31.18
N TYR A 7 19.98 15.59 32.08
CA TYR A 7 19.21 16.82 32.27
C TYR A 7 19.99 18.04 31.78
N ARG A 8 20.70 17.93 30.67
CA ARG A 8 21.25 19.13 30.05
C ARG A 8 20.11 19.93 29.44
N ASP A 9 20.02 21.20 29.83
CA ASP A 9 18.97 22.12 29.39
C ASP A 9 18.94 22.28 27.86
N ASP A 10 20.08 22.11 27.18
CA ASP A 10 20.16 22.17 25.72
C ASP A 10 19.41 21.01 25.04
N LEU A 11 19.58 19.77 25.51
CA LEU A 11 18.87 18.61 24.97
C LEU A 11 17.36 18.70 25.25
N LEU A 12 17.00 19.15 26.46
CA LEU A 12 15.60 19.36 26.85
C LEU A 12 14.93 20.46 26.03
N ALA A 13 15.63 21.55 25.74
CA ALA A 13 15.13 22.61 24.88
C ALA A 13 14.83 22.08 23.47
N ILE A 14 15.76 21.31 22.89
CA ILE A 14 15.56 20.70 21.56
C ILE A 14 14.39 19.71 21.58
N ALA A 15 14.27 18.86 22.59
CA ALA A 15 13.17 17.89 22.64
C ALA A 15 11.79 18.54 22.89
N ARG A 16 11.74 19.73 23.50
CA ARG A 16 10.48 20.48 23.63
C ARG A 16 10.05 21.13 22.31
N GLN A 17 11.00 21.60 21.52
CA GLN A 17 10.75 22.22 20.22
C GLN A 17 11.69 21.65 19.16
N PRO A 18 11.46 20.39 18.74
CA PRO A 18 12.32 19.74 17.78
C PRO A 18 12.22 20.37 16.40
N ASP A 19 13.38 20.61 15.78
CA ASP A 19 13.44 21.03 14.39
C ASP A 19 12.89 19.93 13.47
N ASN A 20 12.24 20.38 12.38
CA ASN A 20 11.68 19.52 11.33
C ASN A 20 10.65 18.49 11.81
N MET A 21 10.07 18.64 12.99
CA MET A 21 8.97 17.77 13.41
C MET A 21 7.72 18.04 12.55
N GLY A 22 7.00 16.98 12.20
CA GLY A 22 5.78 17.00 11.38
C GLY A 22 5.82 15.99 10.24
N GLN A 23 4.99 16.23 9.23
CA GLN A 23 4.85 15.37 8.05
C GLN A 23 4.81 16.21 6.78
N LEU A 24 5.43 15.70 5.70
CA LEU A 24 5.31 16.29 4.36
C LEU A 24 4.07 15.75 3.63
N ASN A 25 3.35 16.62 2.93
CA ASN A 25 2.21 16.22 2.09
C ASN A 25 2.65 15.68 0.72
N ASP A 26 3.72 16.24 0.15
CA ASP A 26 4.37 15.75 -1.07
C ASP A 26 5.77 15.24 -0.69
N VAL A 27 5.99 13.95 -0.89
CA VAL A 27 7.15 13.23 -0.37
C VAL A 27 7.56 12.13 -1.35
N ASP A 28 8.86 11.95 -1.54
CA ASP A 28 9.39 10.92 -2.43
C ASP A 28 9.67 9.61 -1.70
N VAL A 29 9.94 9.66 -0.39
CA VAL A 29 10.15 8.47 0.46
C VAL A 29 9.67 8.68 1.89
N ILE A 30 8.98 7.68 2.43
CA ILE A 30 8.60 7.61 3.84
C ILE A 30 9.13 6.31 4.42
N VAL A 31 9.83 6.39 5.56
CA VAL A 31 10.32 5.22 6.29
C VAL A 31 9.94 5.32 7.75
N THR A 32 9.48 4.22 8.32
CA THR A 32 9.28 4.08 9.77
C THR A 32 10.27 3.07 10.33
N GLU A 33 10.94 3.44 11.42
CA GLU A 33 11.90 2.62 12.13
C GLU A 33 11.57 2.51 13.61
N TYR A 34 11.99 1.39 14.19
CA TYR A 34 11.73 1.03 15.57
C TYR A 34 13.01 0.61 16.27
N ASN A 35 13.23 1.11 17.49
CA ASN A 35 14.26 0.60 18.39
C ASN A 35 13.63 -0.40 19.37
N THR A 36 13.72 -1.68 19.04
CA THR A 36 13.14 -2.79 19.84
C THR A 36 13.70 -2.89 21.25
N ALA A 37 14.83 -2.25 21.55
CA ALA A 37 15.42 -2.26 22.88
C ALA A 37 14.70 -1.35 23.89
N CYS A 38 13.98 -0.32 23.44
CA CYS A 38 13.31 0.64 24.34
C CYS A 38 11.95 1.14 23.86
N GLY A 39 11.47 0.69 22.70
CA GLY A 39 10.15 1.06 22.16
C GLY A 39 10.13 2.40 21.43
N ASP A 40 11.28 3.07 21.25
CA ASP A 40 11.33 4.31 20.47
C ASP A 40 10.98 4.03 18.99
N GLN A 41 10.20 4.92 18.38
CA GLN A 41 9.79 4.85 16.99
C GLN A 41 9.99 6.21 16.32
N VAL A 42 10.39 6.18 15.05
CA VAL A 42 10.45 7.37 14.21
C VAL A 42 9.94 7.07 12.80
N THR A 43 9.14 7.97 12.25
CA THR A 43 8.76 8.02 10.85
C THR A 43 9.39 9.26 10.22
N VAL A 44 10.14 9.08 9.14
CA VAL A 44 10.81 10.14 8.40
C VAL A 44 10.21 10.24 7.00
N SER A 45 9.83 11.44 6.58
CA SER A 45 9.39 11.79 5.23
C SER A 45 10.43 12.70 4.56
N ILE A 46 10.91 12.34 3.37
CA ILE A 46 11.94 13.09 2.62
C ILE A 46 11.43 13.46 1.23
N LYS A 47 11.63 14.72 0.85
CA LYS A 47 11.53 15.20 -0.52
C LYS A 47 12.93 15.42 -1.09
N LEU A 48 13.17 14.91 -2.30
CA LEU A 48 14.40 15.14 -3.03
C LEU A 48 14.26 16.37 -3.94
N ASP A 49 15.40 16.94 -4.30
CA ASP A 49 15.46 17.97 -5.33
C ASP A 49 15.10 17.40 -6.71
N LYS A 50 14.92 18.28 -7.70
CA LYS A 50 14.55 17.88 -9.07
C LYS A 50 15.54 16.88 -9.69
N SER A 51 16.81 16.91 -9.27
CA SER A 51 17.83 15.98 -9.74
C SER A 51 17.77 14.60 -9.08
N GLY A 52 17.08 14.48 -7.94
CA GLY A 52 17.04 13.27 -7.12
C GLY A 52 18.34 13.03 -6.34
N GLN A 53 19.27 13.99 -6.29
CA GLN A 53 20.58 13.79 -5.66
C GLN A 53 20.73 14.49 -4.31
N LYS A 54 19.82 15.39 -3.95
CA LYS A 54 19.85 16.15 -2.70
C LYS A 54 18.52 16.07 -1.97
N VAL A 55 18.58 16.15 -0.64
CA VAL A 55 17.38 16.31 0.20
C VAL A 55 16.90 17.76 0.10
N ALA A 56 15.76 17.97 -0.56
CA ALA A 56 15.13 19.28 -0.66
C ALA A 56 14.35 19.62 0.62
N ASP A 57 13.67 18.63 1.21
CA ASP A 57 12.97 18.80 2.48
C ASP A 57 12.94 17.48 3.27
N ILE A 58 12.86 17.58 4.59
CA ILE A 58 12.73 16.46 5.50
C ILE A 58 11.85 16.86 6.67
N LYS A 59 10.88 15.99 6.98
CA LYS A 59 10.09 16.05 8.22
C LYS A 59 10.10 14.71 8.92
N TRP A 60 9.94 14.74 10.24
CA TRP A 60 9.86 13.52 11.03
C TRP A 60 8.79 13.62 12.12
N GLN A 61 8.24 12.47 12.47
CA GLN A 61 7.34 12.30 13.59
C GLN A 61 7.73 11.03 14.35
N GLY A 62 7.48 10.97 15.65
CA GLY A 62 7.84 9.80 16.42
C GLY A 62 7.62 9.97 17.90
N SER A 63 7.66 8.84 18.59
CA SER A 63 7.62 8.78 20.05
C SER A 63 8.91 8.10 20.52
N GLY A 64 9.62 8.74 21.45
CA GLY A 64 10.82 8.13 22.02
C GLY A 64 11.42 8.96 23.13
N CYS A 65 12.50 8.46 23.71
CA CYS A 65 13.20 9.14 24.78
C CYS A 65 13.84 10.48 24.35
N LEU A 66 14.24 11.30 25.33
CA LEU A 66 14.96 12.57 25.12
C LEU A 66 16.09 12.44 24.08
N VAL A 67 16.92 11.41 24.19
CA VAL A 67 18.06 11.17 23.30
C VAL A 67 17.61 10.94 21.86
N SER A 68 16.55 10.17 21.62
CA SER A 68 16.12 9.86 20.25
C SER A 68 15.42 11.05 19.59
N GLN A 69 14.63 11.81 20.33
CA GLN A 69 14.01 13.04 19.82
C GLN A 69 15.06 14.11 19.48
N THR A 70 16.03 14.35 20.37
CA THR A 70 17.12 15.28 20.10
C THR A 70 17.99 14.80 18.94
N ALA A 71 18.30 13.51 18.88
CA ALA A 71 19.07 12.94 17.78
C ALA A 71 18.35 13.13 16.44
N MET A 72 17.02 12.96 16.42
CA MET A 72 16.27 13.09 15.19
C MET A 72 16.20 14.54 14.68
N SER A 73 15.99 15.51 15.57
CA SER A 73 16.08 16.95 15.23
C SER A 73 17.48 17.32 14.71
N GLN A 74 18.55 16.77 15.29
CA GLN A 74 19.90 17.03 14.80
C GLN A 74 20.17 16.37 13.44
N VAL A 75 19.73 15.11 13.27
CA VAL A 75 19.85 14.40 11.99
C VAL A 75 19.09 15.13 10.89
N SER A 76 17.87 15.61 11.13
CA SER A 76 17.10 16.32 10.09
C SER A 76 17.80 17.59 9.62
N ASN A 77 18.38 18.36 10.53
CA ASN A 77 19.20 19.53 10.20
C ASN A 77 20.46 19.16 9.42
N LEU A 78 21.17 18.09 9.83
CA LEU A 78 22.40 17.65 9.17
C LEU A 78 22.17 17.19 7.73
N VAL A 79 21.00 16.64 7.42
CA VAL A 79 20.71 16.06 6.09
C VAL A 79 19.99 17.02 5.15
N MET A 80 19.28 18.02 5.67
CA MET A 80 18.60 19.03 4.86
C MET A 80 19.58 19.74 3.91
N GLY A 81 19.25 19.78 2.61
CA GLY A 81 20.07 20.38 1.56
C GLY A 81 21.33 19.60 1.18
N GLN A 82 21.66 18.49 1.86
CA GLN A 82 22.84 17.69 1.56
C GLN A 82 22.61 16.69 0.43
N THR A 83 23.71 16.26 -0.20
CA THR A 83 23.68 15.20 -1.21
C THR A 83 23.55 13.82 -0.56
N LEU A 84 22.90 12.89 -1.26
CA LEU A 84 22.75 11.51 -0.78
C LEU A 84 24.10 10.85 -0.47
N ALA A 85 25.10 11.08 -1.33
CA ALA A 85 26.45 10.57 -1.15
C ALA A 85 27.15 11.11 0.10
N LYS A 86 26.85 12.34 0.53
CA LYS A 86 27.39 12.91 1.76
C LYS A 86 26.67 12.37 2.98
N ILE A 87 25.35 12.23 2.92
CA ILE A 87 24.54 11.67 4.01
C ILE A 87 24.94 10.23 4.31
N GLU A 88 25.28 9.42 3.29
CA GLU A 88 25.72 8.03 3.47
C GLU A 88 26.94 7.90 4.39
N LYS A 89 27.84 8.88 4.31
CA LYS A 89 29.10 8.94 5.05
C LYS A 89 28.93 9.42 6.48
N ILE A 90 27.79 10.01 6.84
CA ILE A 90 27.50 10.41 8.23
C ILE A 90 27.46 9.14 9.08
N ASN A 91 28.23 9.12 10.16
CA ASN A 91 28.24 8.03 11.11
C ASN A 91 27.72 8.51 12.47
N ILE A 92 27.53 7.56 13.37
CA ILE A 92 26.99 7.84 14.70
C ILE A 92 27.93 8.68 15.55
N GLU A 93 29.24 8.55 15.37
CA GLU A 93 30.21 9.33 16.17
C GLU A 93 30.09 10.81 15.87
N GLN A 94 29.93 11.18 14.60
CA GLN A 94 29.70 12.58 14.19
C GLN A 94 28.39 13.14 14.79
N LEU A 95 27.33 12.32 14.86
CA LEU A 95 26.07 12.71 15.48
C LEU A 95 26.22 12.87 17.00
N LEU A 96 26.87 11.92 17.67
CA LEU A 96 27.14 11.98 19.11
C LEU A 96 28.01 13.17 19.47
N GLU A 97 29.00 13.52 18.64
CA GLU A 97 29.82 14.71 18.80
C GLU A 97 28.98 16.00 18.70
N THR A 98 28.10 16.08 17.70
CA THR A 98 27.16 17.20 17.53
C THR A 98 26.24 17.35 18.75
N MET A 99 25.79 16.23 19.31
CA MET A 99 24.96 16.19 20.52
C MET A 99 25.79 16.35 21.82
N LYS A 100 27.12 16.38 21.75
CA LYS A 100 28.04 16.37 22.90
C LYS A 100 27.78 15.17 23.84
N LEU A 101 27.54 13.99 23.26
CA LEU A 101 27.20 12.73 23.97
C LEU A 101 28.21 11.61 23.62
N GLN A 102 29.51 11.91 23.68
CA GLN A 102 30.57 10.95 23.37
C GLN A 102 30.60 9.77 24.37
N GLU A 103 30.27 10.02 25.64
CA GLU A 103 30.28 9.01 26.71
C GLU A 103 28.88 8.49 27.05
N ILE A 104 28.19 7.93 26.04
CA ILE A 104 26.83 7.40 26.18
C ILE A 104 26.79 5.88 26.33
N SER A 105 25.86 5.36 27.15
CA SER A 105 25.73 3.91 27.33
C SER A 105 25.33 3.21 26.02
N PRO A 106 25.71 1.93 25.79
CA PRO A 106 25.33 1.20 24.57
C PRO A 106 23.82 1.16 24.30
N ALA A 107 23.00 1.08 25.36
CA ALA A 107 21.54 1.12 25.24
C ALA A 107 21.04 2.48 24.71
N ARG A 108 21.61 3.60 25.20
CA ARG A 108 21.24 4.95 24.77
C ARG A 108 21.87 5.33 23.42
N ARG A 109 23.01 4.75 23.06
CA ARG A 109 23.60 4.85 21.73
C ARG A 109 22.65 4.35 20.63
N ARG A 110 21.92 3.25 20.88
CA ARG A 110 20.88 2.77 19.96
C ARG A 110 19.73 3.76 19.78
N CYS A 111 19.38 4.51 20.83
CA CYS A 111 18.36 5.57 20.75
C CYS A 111 18.84 6.72 19.85
N ALA A 112 20.10 7.16 19.99
CA ALA A 112 20.69 8.19 19.13
C ALA A 112 20.84 7.73 17.67
N GLN A 113 21.10 6.44 17.45
CA GLN A 113 21.27 5.84 16.13
C GLN A 113 19.97 5.76 15.33
N LEU A 114 18.81 5.65 16.00
CA LEU A 114 17.52 5.34 15.37
C LEU A 114 17.20 6.26 14.19
N GLY A 115 17.32 7.57 14.38
CA GLY A 115 17.02 8.56 13.35
C GLY A 115 17.95 8.48 12.13
N LEU A 116 19.25 8.32 12.37
CA LEU A 116 20.23 8.16 11.31
C LEU A 116 19.97 6.87 10.50
N THR A 117 19.58 5.78 11.17
CA THR A 117 19.19 4.53 10.50
C THR A 117 17.95 4.72 9.62
N ALA A 118 16.91 5.42 10.12
CA ALA A 118 15.71 5.72 9.36
C ALA A 118 16.02 6.51 8.09
N VAL A 119 16.83 7.57 8.20
CA VAL A 119 17.26 8.35 7.04
C VAL A 119 18.07 7.50 6.06
N LYS A 120 19.05 6.72 6.52
CA LYS A 120 19.85 5.88 5.61
C LYS A 120 19.01 4.84 4.89
N LYS A 121 18.03 4.24 5.56
CA LYS A 121 17.07 3.33 4.93
C LYS A 121 16.20 4.06 3.90
N ALA A 122 15.74 5.27 4.19
CA ALA A 122 15.02 6.11 3.23
C ALA A 122 15.87 6.40 2.00
N LEU A 123 17.17 6.72 2.17
CA LEU A 123 18.07 6.90 1.04
C LEU A 123 18.28 5.62 0.23
N HIS A 124 18.42 4.48 0.89
CA HIS A 124 18.55 3.20 0.21
C HIS A 124 17.29 2.85 -0.61
N GLN A 125 16.10 3.19 -0.09
CA GLN A 125 14.84 3.08 -0.83
C GLN A 125 14.82 4.03 -2.03
N THR A 126 15.31 5.27 -1.91
CA THR A 126 15.40 6.19 -3.06
C THR A 126 16.37 5.71 -4.13
N LYS A 127 17.52 5.14 -3.75
CA LYS A 127 18.47 4.54 -4.71
C LYS A 127 17.86 3.33 -5.39
N LYS A 128 17.21 2.44 -4.64
CA LYS A 128 16.46 1.32 -5.21
C LYS A 128 15.40 1.84 -6.19
N TYR A 129 14.63 2.85 -5.82
CA TYR A 129 13.64 3.49 -6.69
C TYR A 129 14.25 4.17 -7.94
N GLN A 130 15.44 4.77 -7.85
CA GLN A 130 16.15 5.38 -8.99
C GLN A 130 16.76 4.32 -9.92
N THR A 131 17.34 3.26 -9.35
CA THR A 131 17.90 2.12 -10.10
C THR A 131 16.79 1.30 -10.77
N ASP A 132 15.64 1.18 -10.09
CA ASP A 132 14.43 0.56 -10.62
C ASP A 132 13.76 1.48 -11.67
N LYS A 133 13.80 2.81 -11.53
CA LYS A 133 13.37 3.75 -12.60
C LYS A 133 14.22 3.67 -13.87
N LEU A 134 15.48 3.24 -13.77
CA LEU A 134 16.39 3.03 -14.90
C LEU A 134 16.23 1.65 -15.57
N SER A 135 15.49 0.72 -14.95
CA SER A 135 15.25 -0.64 -15.47
C SER A 135 13.76 -0.97 -15.71
N ILE A 136 12.85 -0.13 -15.21
CA ILE A 136 11.42 -0.15 -15.53
C ILE A 136 11.21 0.78 -16.73
N SER A 137 10.72 0.21 -17.83
CA SER A 137 10.17 0.96 -18.97
C SER A 137 9.28 2.08 -18.47
N ILE A 138 9.39 3.26 -19.08
CA ILE A 138 8.56 4.46 -18.92
C ILE A 138 7.28 4.17 -18.11
N PRO A 139 7.07 4.79 -16.94
CA PRO A 139 5.93 4.47 -16.07
C PRO A 139 4.65 4.47 -16.90
N ARG A 140 3.96 3.33 -16.91
CA ARG A 140 2.75 3.15 -17.71
C ARG A 140 1.75 4.21 -17.30
N LYS A 141 1.37 5.09 -18.23
CA LYS A 141 0.43 6.18 -17.98
C LYS A 141 -0.98 5.64 -18.12
N ILE A 142 -1.73 5.59 -17.03
CA ILE A 142 -3.17 5.27 -17.02
C ILE A 142 -3.95 6.56 -16.80
N ASP A 143 -4.98 6.78 -17.61
CA ASP A 143 -5.89 7.92 -17.48
C ASP A 143 -7.23 7.51 -16.84
N TYR A 144 -7.68 6.26 -17.08
CA TYR A 144 -8.98 5.76 -16.63
C TYR A 144 -8.90 4.36 -16.02
N ILE A 145 -9.64 4.15 -14.94
CA ILE A 145 -9.90 2.83 -14.37
C ILE A 145 -11.41 2.66 -14.23
N PHE A 146 -11.95 1.68 -14.94
CA PHE A 146 -13.34 1.28 -14.85
C PHE A 146 -13.48 0.12 -13.87
N VAL A 147 -14.34 0.27 -12.88
CA VAL A 147 -14.60 -0.73 -11.84
C VAL A 147 -15.97 -1.36 -12.09
N GLY A 148 -16.02 -2.68 -12.25
CA GLY A 148 -17.23 -3.45 -12.56
C GLY A 148 -18.19 -3.62 -11.38
N SER A 149 -18.46 -2.52 -10.68
CA SER A 149 -19.29 -2.41 -9.48
C SER A 149 -19.77 -0.97 -9.31
N ASP A 150 -21.00 -0.80 -8.85
CA ASP A 150 -21.59 0.47 -8.39
C ASP A 150 -21.42 0.69 -6.88
N ASN A 151 -20.99 -0.33 -6.13
CA ASN A 151 -20.73 -0.23 -4.69
C ASN A 151 -19.58 0.77 -4.39
N PRO A 152 -19.83 1.85 -3.64
CA PRO A 152 -18.83 2.89 -3.34
C PRO A 152 -17.63 2.36 -2.54
N VAL A 153 -17.80 1.31 -1.74
CA VAL A 153 -16.70 0.70 -0.97
C VAL A 153 -15.71 -0.01 -1.90
N LYS A 154 -16.21 -0.76 -2.90
CA LYS A 154 -15.35 -1.44 -3.89
C LYS A 154 -14.61 -0.41 -4.76
N ILE A 155 -15.29 0.66 -5.17
CA ILE A 155 -14.70 1.75 -5.95
C ILE A 155 -13.63 2.47 -5.11
N GLY A 156 -13.93 2.77 -3.85
CA GLY A 156 -13.00 3.39 -2.90
C GLY A 156 -11.76 2.54 -2.65
N ALA A 157 -11.91 1.23 -2.48
CA ALA A 157 -10.79 0.30 -2.31
C ALA A 157 -9.84 0.32 -3.52
N VAL A 158 -10.39 0.36 -4.74
CA VAL A 158 -9.60 0.50 -5.97
C VAL A 158 -8.89 1.86 -6.00
N ALA A 159 -9.61 2.96 -5.77
CA ALA A 159 -9.05 4.31 -5.80
C ALA A 159 -7.91 4.49 -4.77
N GLN A 160 -8.12 4.00 -3.55
CA GLN A 160 -7.10 4.03 -2.51
C GLN A 160 -5.89 3.19 -2.89
N ALA A 161 -6.10 1.99 -3.44
CA ALA A 161 -5.04 1.06 -3.82
C ALA A 161 -4.03 1.67 -4.82
N ILE A 162 -4.50 2.54 -5.72
CA ILE A 162 -3.71 3.09 -6.84
C ILE A 162 -3.37 4.57 -6.74
N SER A 163 -3.94 5.29 -5.76
CA SER A 163 -3.76 6.74 -5.55
C SER A 163 -2.30 7.21 -5.56
N HIS A 164 -1.40 6.44 -4.94
CA HIS A 164 0.04 6.74 -4.87
C HIS A 164 0.80 6.47 -6.18
N ILE A 165 0.24 5.64 -7.07
CA ILE A 165 0.85 5.27 -8.37
C ILE A 165 0.42 6.27 -9.44
N TRP A 166 -0.87 6.60 -9.48
CA TRP A 166 -1.45 7.54 -10.44
C TRP A 166 -2.39 8.55 -9.75
N PRO A 167 -1.86 9.65 -9.20
CA PRO A 167 -2.68 10.62 -8.46
C PRO A 167 -3.77 11.32 -9.28
N GLY A 168 -3.64 11.36 -10.61
CA GLY A 168 -4.58 12.02 -11.53
C GLY A 168 -5.53 11.08 -12.28
N VAL A 169 -5.50 9.78 -11.98
CA VAL A 169 -6.35 8.80 -12.68
C VAL A 169 -7.81 8.95 -12.29
N LYS A 170 -8.70 8.81 -13.28
CA LYS A 170 -10.14 8.80 -13.04
C LYS A 170 -10.63 7.38 -12.77
N VAL A 171 -11.16 7.14 -11.58
CA VAL A 171 -11.75 5.85 -11.19
C VAL A 171 -13.27 5.95 -11.28
N MET A 172 -13.88 5.11 -12.10
CA MET A 172 -15.32 5.14 -12.40
C MET A 172 -15.94 3.76 -12.17
N GLY A 173 -16.93 3.69 -11.28
CA GLY A 173 -17.73 2.47 -11.08
C GLY A 173 -18.89 2.38 -12.08
N LEU A 174 -19.05 1.24 -12.74
CA LEU A 174 -20.18 0.96 -13.62
C LEU A 174 -20.80 -0.39 -13.25
N ALA A 175 -22.13 -0.40 -13.14
CA ALA A 175 -22.89 -1.63 -12.94
C ALA A 175 -22.79 -2.50 -14.21
N VAL A 176 -22.23 -3.70 -14.07
CA VAL A 176 -22.12 -4.70 -15.14
C VAL A 176 -22.46 -6.07 -14.58
N ALA A 177 -23.02 -6.95 -15.42
CA ALA A 177 -23.36 -8.31 -15.02
C ALA A 177 -22.10 -9.17 -14.86
N SER A 178 -22.07 -10.01 -13.82
CA SER A 178 -21.05 -11.05 -13.61
C SER A 178 -21.31 -12.32 -14.44
N SER A 179 -22.55 -12.50 -14.92
CA SER A 179 -23.03 -13.69 -15.63
C SER A 179 -22.86 -15.00 -14.86
N ILE A 180 -22.81 -14.92 -13.52
CA ILE A 180 -22.80 -16.05 -12.57
C ILE A 180 -23.86 -15.82 -11.48
N GLY A 181 -24.06 -16.79 -10.59
CA GLY A 181 -24.97 -16.63 -9.45
C GLY A 181 -24.52 -15.53 -8.47
N GLU A 182 -25.49 -14.97 -7.72
CA GLU A 182 -25.23 -13.92 -6.71
C GLU A 182 -24.34 -14.39 -5.55
N GLN A 183 -24.35 -15.70 -5.25
CA GLN A 183 -23.51 -16.34 -4.25
C GLN A 183 -22.64 -17.40 -4.93
N PRO A 184 -21.45 -17.04 -5.45
CA PRO A 184 -20.56 -17.99 -6.07
C PRO A 184 -20.09 -19.03 -5.05
N MET A 185 -20.23 -20.32 -5.38
CA MET A 185 -19.98 -21.44 -4.45
C MET A 185 -18.68 -22.20 -4.75
N THR A 186 -17.93 -21.75 -5.76
CA THR A 186 -16.61 -22.30 -6.09
C THR A 186 -15.61 -21.19 -6.40
N ASP A 187 -14.33 -21.50 -6.21
CA ASP A 187 -13.23 -20.59 -6.55
C ASP A 187 -13.23 -20.27 -8.05
N GLN A 188 -13.53 -21.26 -8.90
CA GLN A 188 -13.60 -21.10 -10.35
C GLN A 188 -14.77 -20.21 -10.79
N GLU A 189 -15.95 -20.38 -10.21
CA GLU A 189 -17.11 -19.53 -10.48
C GLU A 189 -16.82 -18.08 -10.09
N THR A 190 -16.27 -17.88 -8.89
CA THR A 190 -15.89 -16.54 -8.39
C THR A 190 -14.88 -15.86 -9.32
N ARG A 191 -13.86 -16.60 -9.77
CA ARG A 191 -12.90 -16.12 -10.78
C ARG A 191 -13.61 -15.70 -12.06
N ILE A 192 -14.49 -16.54 -12.61
CA ILE A 192 -15.23 -16.25 -13.84
C ILE A 192 -16.04 -14.95 -13.70
N GLY A 193 -16.74 -14.75 -12.57
CA GLY A 193 -17.46 -13.52 -12.29
C GLY A 193 -16.57 -12.28 -12.33
N SER A 194 -15.41 -12.35 -11.68
CA SER A 194 -14.44 -11.23 -11.70
C SER A 194 -13.91 -10.93 -13.11
N VAL A 195 -13.59 -11.95 -13.91
CA VAL A 195 -13.14 -11.78 -15.31
C VAL A 195 -14.24 -11.17 -16.18
N ASN A 196 -15.47 -11.66 -16.04
CA ASN A 196 -16.62 -11.17 -16.80
C ASN A 196 -16.88 -9.69 -16.50
N ARG A 197 -16.88 -9.31 -15.21
CA ARG A 197 -17.01 -7.91 -14.78
C ARG A 197 -15.89 -7.04 -15.35
N ALA A 198 -14.63 -7.49 -15.30
CA ALA A 198 -13.48 -6.74 -15.80
C ALA A 198 -13.61 -6.44 -17.31
N LYS A 199 -13.96 -7.46 -18.10
CA LYS A 199 -14.16 -7.31 -19.56
C LYS A 199 -15.36 -6.43 -19.90
N ALA A 200 -16.49 -6.65 -19.22
CA ALA A 200 -17.71 -5.90 -19.46
C ALA A 200 -17.56 -4.43 -19.10
N VAL A 201 -16.89 -4.13 -17.98
CA VAL A 201 -16.72 -2.74 -17.50
C VAL A 201 -15.76 -1.96 -18.40
N LEU A 202 -14.67 -2.57 -18.88
CA LEU A 202 -13.78 -1.90 -19.82
C LEU A 202 -14.51 -1.54 -21.10
N LYS A 203 -15.23 -2.51 -21.69
CA LYS A 203 -16.01 -2.28 -22.92
C LYS A 203 -17.04 -1.17 -22.73
N THR A 204 -17.79 -1.21 -21.63
CA THR A 204 -18.85 -0.23 -21.34
C THR A 204 -18.27 1.16 -21.07
N GLY A 205 -17.20 1.24 -20.27
CA GLY A 205 -16.53 2.49 -19.94
C GLY A 205 -15.93 3.18 -21.16
N LEU A 206 -15.24 2.42 -22.02
CA LEU A 206 -14.73 2.93 -23.30
C LEU A 206 -15.86 3.44 -24.20
N ALA A 207 -16.97 2.71 -24.31
CA ALA A 207 -18.11 3.13 -25.13
C ALA A 207 -18.78 4.42 -24.61
N GLN A 208 -18.85 4.62 -23.29
CA GLN A 208 -19.41 5.83 -22.69
C GLN A 208 -18.54 7.07 -22.89
N MET A 209 -17.24 6.92 -23.18
CA MET A 209 -16.35 8.05 -23.47
C MET A 209 -16.50 8.60 -24.90
N GLY A 210 -17.06 7.83 -25.83
CA GLY A 210 -17.26 8.22 -27.23
C GLY A 210 -15.96 8.40 -28.05
N ASP A 211 -16.09 8.53 -29.38
CA ASP A 211 -14.96 8.75 -30.31
C ASP A 211 -14.36 10.18 -30.23
N SER A 212 -15.10 11.14 -29.66
CA SER A 212 -14.75 12.57 -29.67
C SER A 212 -13.95 13.03 -28.44
N GLN A 213 -13.70 12.15 -27.47
CA GLN A 213 -12.87 12.42 -26.27
C GLN A 213 -11.69 11.47 -26.09
N THR A 214 -11.36 10.64 -27.08
CA THR A 214 -10.24 9.69 -27.02
C THR A 214 -9.02 10.20 -27.80
N PRO A 215 -8.06 10.87 -27.14
CA PRO A 215 -6.69 10.91 -27.63
C PRO A 215 -6.20 9.48 -27.86
N ARG A 216 -5.46 9.24 -28.95
CA ARG A 216 -4.83 7.94 -29.29
C ARG A 216 -3.86 7.38 -28.22
N SER A 217 -3.75 8.01 -27.05
CA SER A 217 -2.75 7.79 -26.02
C SER A 217 -3.31 7.49 -24.63
N TRP A 218 -4.63 7.38 -24.46
CA TRP A 218 -5.22 7.03 -23.17
C TRP A 218 -5.05 5.53 -22.95
N GLN A 219 -4.57 5.14 -21.76
CA GLN A 219 -4.62 3.76 -21.33
C GLN A 219 -5.72 3.64 -20.27
N ALA A 220 -6.71 2.81 -20.55
CA ALA A 220 -7.76 2.44 -19.63
C ALA A 220 -7.58 0.98 -19.14
N LEU A 221 -8.04 0.73 -17.91
CA LEU A 221 -8.13 -0.61 -17.34
C LEU A 221 -9.57 -0.93 -16.93
N GLY A 222 -10.00 -2.16 -17.15
CA GLY A 222 -11.20 -2.73 -16.53
C GLY A 222 -10.83 -3.57 -15.34
N ILE A 223 -11.49 -3.33 -14.20
CA ILE A 223 -11.29 -4.08 -12.97
C ILE A 223 -12.60 -4.73 -12.55
N GLY A 224 -12.60 -6.05 -12.46
CA GLY A 224 -13.70 -6.82 -11.89
C GLY A 224 -13.32 -7.37 -10.53
N LEU A 225 -14.24 -7.27 -9.56
CA LEU A 225 -14.04 -7.76 -8.19
C LEU A 225 -15.24 -8.59 -7.75
N GLU A 226 -15.01 -9.86 -7.47
CA GLU A 226 -16.04 -10.83 -7.08
C GLU A 226 -15.65 -11.49 -5.76
N GLY A 227 -16.60 -11.53 -4.82
CA GLY A 227 -16.47 -12.30 -3.60
C GLY A 227 -17.29 -13.57 -3.74
N GLY A 228 -16.82 -14.67 -3.17
CA GLY A 228 -17.51 -15.94 -3.19
C GLY A 228 -17.06 -16.81 -2.03
N VAL A 229 -17.53 -18.05 -2.06
CA VAL A 229 -17.13 -19.08 -1.09
C VAL A 229 -16.71 -20.35 -1.82
N PHE A 230 -15.96 -21.21 -1.17
CA PHE A 230 -15.62 -22.53 -1.70
C PHE A 230 -15.58 -23.58 -0.59
N LYS A 231 -16.02 -24.79 -0.91
CA LYS A 231 -16.01 -25.93 0.02
C LYS A 231 -14.63 -26.56 0.06
N VAL A 232 -14.09 -26.78 1.26
CA VAL A 232 -12.86 -27.55 1.50
C VAL A 232 -13.20 -28.96 1.98
N ALA A 233 -14.23 -29.09 2.79
CA ALA A 233 -14.78 -30.36 3.26
C ALA A 233 -16.30 -30.25 3.43
N LYS A 234 -16.96 -31.36 3.82
CA LYS A 234 -18.44 -31.46 3.89
C LYS A 234 -19.10 -30.33 4.71
N HIS A 235 -18.49 -29.93 5.81
CA HIS A 235 -18.96 -28.87 6.71
C HIS A 235 -17.98 -27.69 6.80
N GLU A 236 -17.08 -27.56 5.82
CA GLU A 236 -16.02 -26.57 5.86
C GLU A 236 -16.10 -25.67 4.63
N LEU A 237 -16.49 -24.41 4.87
CA LEU A 237 -16.67 -23.38 3.87
C LEU A 237 -15.68 -22.25 4.10
N TRP A 238 -15.03 -21.80 3.03
CA TRP A 238 -14.03 -20.73 3.07
C TRP A 238 -14.48 -19.57 2.20
N SER A 239 -14.14 -18.35 2.62
CA SER A 239 -14.27 -17.14 1.80
C SER A 239 -13.20 -17.10 0.71
N THR A 240 -13.48 -16.47 -0.43
CA THR A 240 -12.51 -16.17 -1.47
C THR A 240 -12.89 -14.88 -2.18
N VAL A 241 -11.90 -14.07 -2.56
CA VAL A 241 -12.10 -12.87 -3.38
C VAL A 241 -11.18 -12.93 -4.59
N TRP A 242 -11.75 -12.74 -5.77
CA TRP A 242 -11.02 -12.62 -7.02
C TRP A 242 -11.07 -11.19 -7.55
N VAL A 243 -9.91 -10.72 -8.00
CA VAL A 243 -9.77 -9.47 -8.74
C VAL A 243 -9.12 -9.76 -10.09
N SER A 244 -9.77 -9.31 -11.14
CA SER A 244 -9.26 -9.36 -12.50
C SER A 244 -9.06 -7.96 -13.06
N VAL A 245 -7.92 -7.74 -13.69
CA VAL A 245 -7.57 -6.53 -14.43
C VAL A 245 -7.45 -6.92 -15.90
N VAL A 246 -8.14 -6.19 -16.78
CA VAL A 246 -8.00 -6.32 -18.23
C VAL A 246 -7.61 -4.98 -18.81
N ASP A 247 -6.67 -4.99 -19.75
CA ASP A 247 -6.28 -3.79 -20.50
C ASP A 247 -6.94 -3.73 -21.88
N GLU A 248 -6.72 -2.63 -22.59
CA GLU A 248 -7.29 -2.42 -23.94
C GLU A 248 -6.79 -3.42 -24.99
N LYS A 249 -5.69 -4.13 -24.73
CA LYS A 249 -5.19 -5.21 -25.60
C LYS A 249 -5.88 -6.53 -25.30
N GLY A 250 -6.70 -6.59 -24.26
CA GLY A 250 -7.34 -7.81 -23.78
C GLY A 250 -6.41 -8.69 -22.94
N GLU A 251 -5.24 -8.19 -22.51
CA GLU A 251 -4.37 -8.93 -21.60
C GLU A 251 -5.04 -9.00 -20.22
N LEU A 252 -5.02 -10.19 -19.62
CA LEU A 252 -5.69 -10.49 -18.35
C LEU A 252 -4.66 -10.71 -17.23
N PHE A 253 -4.87 -10.04 -16.11
CA PHE A 253 -4.05 -10.14 -14.90
C PHE A 253 -4.96 -10.39 -13.71
N GLU A 254 -4.61 -11.35 -12.86
CA GLU A 254 -5.51 -11.85 -11.85
C GLU A 254 -4.79 -12.00 -10.51
N ALA A 255 -5.50 -11.66 -9.45
CA ALA A 255 -5.08 -11.97 -8.09
C ALA A 255 -6.26 -12.52 -7.32
N ASN A 256 -5.94 -13.37 -6.35
CA ASN A 256 -6.91 -13.97 -5.46
C ASN A 256 -6.41 -13.86 -4.02
N GLY A 257 -7.33 -13.73 -3.07
CA GLY A 257 -7.01 -13.60 -1.67
C GLY A 257 -8.23 -13.69 -0.78
N ALA A 258 -8.13 -13.09 0.41
CA ALA A 258 -9.18 -13.08 1.42
C ALA A 258 -9.70 -14.49 1.76
N ARG A 259 -8.78 -15.46 1.79
CA ARG A 259 -9.11 -16.86 2.09
C ARG A 259 -9.05 -17.10 3.58
N PHE A 260 -10.22 -17.27 4.19
CA PHE A 260 -10.37 -17.64 5.59
C PHE A 260 -11.54 -18.59 5.76
N ARG A 261 -11.44 -19.47 6.77
CA ARG A 261 -12.53 -20.37 7.15
C ARG A 261 -13.69 -19.54 7.72
N LEU A 262 -14.89 -19.79 7.23
CA LEU A 262 -16.10 -19.21 7.80
C LEU A 262 -16.47 -19.97 9.09
N PRO A 263 -16.91 -19.25 10.15
CA PRO A 263 -17.50 -19.89 11.32
C PRO A 263 -18.70 -20.76 10.93
N ASP A 264 -18.89 -21.87 11.63
CA ASP A 264 -19.94 -22.85 11.29
C ASP A 264 -21.34 -22.21 11.30
N ALA A 265 -21.58 -21.24 12.20
CA ALA A 265 -22.82 -20.45 12.26
C ALA A 265 -23.13 -19.63 10.99
N ILE A 266 -22.12 -19.33 10.16
CA ILE A 266 -22.28 -18.68 8.85
C ILE A 266 -22.22 -19.72 7.73
N ALA A 267 -21.35 -20.71 7.86
CA ALA A 267 -21.12 -21.72 6.83
C ALA A 267 -22.34 -22.64 6.62
N GLU A 268 -22.97 -23.13 7.69
CA GLU A 268 -24.10 -24.07 7.59
C GLU A 268 -25.31 -23.51 6.83
N PRO A 269 -25.81 -22.29 7.13
CA PRO A 269 -26.86 -21.65 6.33
C PRO A 269 -26.51 -21.56 4.84
N ILE A 270 -25.29 -21.13 4.51
CA ILE A 270 -24.84 -20.98 3.12
C ILE A 270 -24.75 -22.35 2.42
N LEU A 271 -24.28 -23.39 3.13
CA LEU A 271 -24.27 -24.75 2.61
C LEU A 271 -25.68 -25.30 2.34
N ASN A 272 -26.68 -24.79 3.05
CA ASN A 272 -28.10 -25.10 2.88
C ASN A 272 -28.81 -24.22 1.83
N GLY A 273 -28.07 -23.33 1.15
CA GLY A 273 -28.58 -22.51 0.04
C GLY A 273 -28.92 -21.07 0.39
N GLU A 274 -28.61 -20.60 1.60
CA GLU A 274 -28.79 -19.20 1.98
C GLU A 274 -27.68 -18.30 1.44
N GLU A 275 -27.98 -17.01 1.24
CA GLU A 275 -26.99 -16.01 0.86
C GLU A 275 -26.20 -15.48 2.06
N MET A 276 -24.91 -15.21 1.89
CA MET A 276 -24.05 -14.72 2.97
C MET A 276 -24.54 -13.39 3.57
N GLY A 277 -25.08 -12.48 2.76
CA GLY A 277 -25.55 -11.17 3.25
C GLY A 277 -26.66 -11.28 4.32
N PRO A 278 -27.81 -11.91 3.99
CA PRO A 278 -28.88 -12.19 4.95
C PRO A 278 -28.42 -12.95 6.19
N VAL A 279 -27.60 -14.00 6.03
CA VAL A 279 -27.09 -14.82 7.14
C VAL A 279 -26.31 -13.99 8.15
N VAL A 280 -25.34 -13.19 7.67
CA VAL A 280 -24.53 -12.36 8.56
C VAL A 280 -25.39 -11.23 9.16
N SER A 281 -26.38 -10.70 8.42
CA SER A 281 -27.29 -9.66 8.92
C SER A 281 -28.14 -10.15 10.08
N GLN A 282 -28.69 -11.37 9.97
CA GLN A 282 -29.47 -11.99 11.03
C GLN A 282 -28.62 -12.21 12.30
N LEU A 283 -27.38 -12.68 12.16
CA LEU A 283 -26.46 -12.86 13.29
C LEU A 283 -26.10 -11.54 13.97
N MET A 284 -26.19 -10.41 13.26
CA MET A 284 -25.90 -9.05 13.75
C MET A 284 -27.14 -8.26 14.16
N GLY A 285 -28.32 -8.90 14.28
CA GLY A 285 -29.55 -8.22 14.70
C GLY A 285 -30.16 -7.30 13.63
N GLY A 286 -29.92 -7.55 12.34
CA GLY A 286 -30.64 -6.92 11.22
C GLY A 286 -29.94 -5.74 10.53
N ALA A 287 -28.63 -5.56 10.72
CA ALA A 287 -27.86 -4.50 10.04
C ALA A 287 -27.63 -4.78 8.54
N ASP A 288 -27.68 -3.74 7.69
CA ASP A 288 -27.41 -3.87 6.23
C ASP A 288 -25.91 -3.92 5.91
N ILE A 289 -25.35 -5.14 5.89
CA ILE A 289 -23.92 -5.40 5.72
C ILE A 289 -23.47 -5.33 4.25
N LYS A 290 -24.40 -5.37 3.28
CA LYS A 290 -24.02 -5.27 1.86
C LYS A 290 -23.36 -3.91 1.56
N ARG A 291 -23.69 -2.88 2.34
CA ARG A 291 -23.16 -1.51 2.25
C ARG A 291 -22.17 -1.10 3.35
N THR A 292 -22.01 -1.89 4.42
CA THR A 292 -21.08 -1.58 5.53
C THR A 292 -20.11 -2.73 5.82
N ASN A 293 -18.79 -2.48 5.76
CA ASN A 293 -17.64 -3.32 6.17
C ASN A 293 -17.56 -4.80 5.71
N GLY A 294 -18.56 -5.33 5.00
CA GLY A 294 -18.58 -6.70 4.48
C GLY A 294 -18.69 -7.79 5.57
N ALA A 295 -18.80 -9.04 5.14
CA ALA A 295 -18.81 -10.20 6.06
C ALA A 295 -17.52 -10.28 6.89
N ILE A 296 -16.37 -9.87 6.31
CA ILE A 296 -15.08 -9.83 7.02
C ILE A 296 -15.09 -8.88 8.22
N GLY A 297 -15.67 -7.69 8.09
CA GLY A 297 -15.76 -6.74 9.19
C GLY A 297 -16.60 -7.28 10.36
N VAL A 298 -17.63 -8.07 10.06
CA VAL A 298 -18.43 -8.74 11.09
C VAL A 298 -17.64 -9.88 11.75
N VAL A 299 -17.11 -10.81 10.95
CA VAL A 299 -16.43 -12.00 11.46
C VAL A 299 -15.17 -11.65 12.28
N THR A 300 -14.51 -10.55 11.93
CA THR A 300 -13.27 -10.11 12.58
C THR A 300 -13.46 -8.98 13.58
N ASN A 301 -14.70 -8.56 13.86
CA ASN A 301 -14.99 -7.40 14.70
C ASN A 301 -14.22 -6.13 14.25
N ASN A 302 -14.22 -5.88 12.94
CA ASN A 302 -13.50 -4.81 12.25
C ASN A 302 -11.98 -4.80 12.48
N PHE A 303 -11.38 -5.93 12.85
CA PHE A 303 -9.91 -6.08 12.84
C PHE A 303 -9.35 -5.96 11.41
N VAL A 304 -10.13 -6.40 10.42
CA VAL A 304 -9.92 -6.10 9.00
C VAL A 304 -11.24 -5.63 8.41
N ASP A 305 -11.20 -4.55 7.62
CA ASP A 305 -12.36 -4.08 6.87
C ASP A 305 -12.31 -4.49 5.40
N ARG A 306 -13.46 -4.36 4.72
CA ARG A 306 -13.61 -4.70 3.30
C ARG A 306 -12.71 -3.86 2.39
N THR A 307 -12.40 -2.62 2.76
CA THR A 307 -11.56 -1.74 1.95
C THR A 307 -10.12 -2.24 1.97
N GLU A 308 -9.61 -2.62 3.13
CA GLU A 308 -8.29 -3.23 3.31
C GLU A 308 -8.21 -4.60 2.59
N GLU A 309 -9.23 -5.45 2.77
CA GLU A 309 -9.34 -6.76 2.15
C GLU A 309 -9.24 -6.68 0.62
N TYR A 310 -10.08 -5.86 -0.02
CA TYR A 310 -10.07 -5.71 -1.47
C TYR A 310 -8.85 -4.92 -1.96
N GLY A 311 -8.41 -3.91 -1.21
CA GLY A 311 -7.30 -3.04 -1.59
C GLY A 311 -5.98 -3.80 -1.78
N ALA A 312 -5.68 -4.77 -0.92
CA ALA A 312 -4.49 -5.60 -1.05
C ALA A 312 -4.52 -6.45 -2.34
N ILE A 313 -5.67 -7.06 -2.66
CA ILE A 313 -5.82 -7.93 -3.83
C ILE A 313 -5.79 -7.10 -5.13
N VAL A 314 -6.40 -5.92 -5.12
CA VAL A 314 -6.32 -4.96 -6.23
C VAL A 314 -4.88 -4.55 -6.51
N LYS A 315 -4.11 -4.21 -5.47
CA LYS A 315 -2.68 -3.86 -5.63
C LYS A 315 -1.89 -5.01 -6.27
N MET A 316 -2.17 -6.25 -5.88
CA MET A 316 -1.51 -7.42 -6.48
C MET A 316 -1.86 -7.55 -7.96
N ALA A 317 -3.15 -7.53 -8.34
CA ALA A 317 -3.57 -7.69 -9.73
C ALA A 317 -3.06 -6.56 -10.64
N ILE A 318 -3.15 -5.31 -10.20
CA ILE A 318 -2.63 -4.15 -10.93
C ILE A 318 -1.10 -4.18 -10.98
N GLY A 319 -0.44 -4.59 -9.90
CA GLY A 319 1.01 -4.72 -9.84
C GLY A 319 1.55 -5.73 -10.86
N LEU A 320 0.83 -6.85 -11.08
CA LEU A 320 1.16 -7.81 -12.14
C LEU A 320 1.08 -7.18 -13.52
N TRP A 321 0.04 -6.38 -13.79
CA TRP A 321 -0.08 -5.63 -15.05
C TRP A 321 1.00 -4.55 -15.19
N TYR A 322 1.29 -3.79 -14.14
CA TYR A 322 2.23 -2.68 -14.14
C TYR A 322 3.67 -3.17 -14.33
N GLY A 323 4.03 -4.25 -13.64
CA GLY A 323 5.37 -4.84 -13.64
C GLY A 323 5.63 -5.86 -14.74
N GLN A 324 4.74 -6.05 -15.72
CA GLN A 324 4.86 -7.14 -16.71
C GLN A 324 6.09 -7.07 -17.64
N ASP A 325 6.83 -5.95 -17.65
CA ASP A 325 7.87 -5.68 -18.65
C ASP A 325 9.10 -6.60 -18.55
N TRP A 326 9.40 -7.16 -17.38
CA TRP A 326 10.49 -8.15 -17.22
C TRP A 326 10.21 -9.45 -17.97
N GLN A 327 8.94 -9.80 -18.21
CA GLN A 327 8.58 -11.01 -18.97
C GLN A 327 8.98 -10.86 -20.44
N LYS A 328 8.86 -9.66 -21.00
CA LYS A 328 9.19 -9.34 -22.40
C LYS A 328 10.70 -9.33 -22.63
N GLN A 329 11.48 -8.86 -21.65
CA GLN A 329 12.96 -8.85 -21.71
C GLN A 329 13.59 -10.25 -21.67
N LYS A 330 13.02 -11.20 -20.90
CA LYS A 330 13.52 -12.60 -20.88
C LYS A 330 13.23 -13.35 -22.17
N MET A 331 12.10 -13.05 -22.83
CA MET A 331 11.74 -13.64 -24.12
C MET A 331 12.68 -13.16 -25.25
N SER A 332 13.04 -11.86 -25.28
CA SER A 332 13.97 -11.33 -26.29
C SER A 332 15.40 -11.85 -26.13
N ASN A 333 15.83 -12.18 -24.90
CA ASN A 333 17.16 -12.72 -24.64
C ASN A 333 17.28 -14.22 -24.89
N LYS A 334 16.17 -14.99 -24.89
CA LYS A 334 16.18 -16.42 -25.25
C LYS A 334 16.45 -16.68 -26.73
N PHE A 335 16.25 -15.70 -27.61
CA PHE A 335 16.56 -15.80 -29.05
C PHE A 335 17.95 -15.21 -29.42
N LYS A 336 18.75 -14.82 -28.44
CA LYS A 336 20.14 -14.36 -28.62
C LYS A 336 21.16 -15.37 -28.07
N VAL A 337 20.90 -16.67 -28.23
CA VAL A 337 21.96 -17.68 -28.13
C VAL A 337 22.48 -17.90 -29.54
N LYS A 338 23.62 -17.28 -29.85
CA LYS A 338 24.51 -17.73 -30.92
C LYS A 338 25.28 -18.94 -30.43
#